data_AF-A0A9D9EXT8-F1
#
_entry.id   AF-A0A9D9EXT8-F1
#
_cell.length_a   1.000
_cell.length_b   1.000
_cell.length_c   1.000
_cell.angle_alpha   90.00
_cell.angle_beta   90.00
_cell.angle_gamma   90.00
#
_symmetry.space_group_name_H-M   'P 1'
#
loop_
_entity.id
_entity.type
_entity.pdbx_description
1 polymer ?
#
loop_
_entity_poly.entity_id
_entity_poly.type
_entity_poly.pdbx_seq_one_letter_code
_entity_poly.pdbx_strand_id
1 'polypeptide(L)' 'MSEELNEEFEKADLVLSDALVQFQDQGVSQYVYGMALLEIGIAALVKLEEPDEQIIEIAREFIAKAKGFQDTAFPVPREQ' A
#
# COMPACT_ATOMS: atom_id res chain seq x y z
N MET A 1 3.58 7.60 -22.41
CA MET A 1 4.72 7.36 -21.51
C MET A 1 5.84 6.75 -22.33
N SER A 2 7.11 7.06 -22.04
CA SER A 2 8.24 6.42 -22.74
C SER A 2 8.35 4.95 -22.36
N GLU A 3 8.95 4.12 -23.22
CA GLU A 3 9.21 2.71 -22.93
C GLU A 3 10.07 2.54 -21.66
N GLU A 4 11.10 3.38 -21.50
CA GLU A 4 11.96 3.39 -20.30
C GLU A 4 11.16 3.64 -19.00
N LEU A 5 10.20 4.57 -19.03
CA LEU A 5 9.38 4.86 -17.85
C LEU A 5 8.45 3.69 -17.52
N ASN A 6 7.92 2.98 -18.52
CA ASN A 6 7.10 1.80 -18.29
C ASN A 6 7.92 0.66 -17.66
N GLU A 7 9.15 0.45 -18.12
CA GLU A 7 10.05 -0.55 -17.52
C GLU A 7 10.39 -0.24 -16.05
N GLU A 8 10.50 1.05 -15.69
CA GLU A 8 10.70 1.47 -14.31
C GLU A 8 9.48 1.16 -13.42
N PHE A 9 8.26 1.36 -13.93
CA PHE A 9 7.04 0.97 -13.22
C PHE A 9 6.94 -0.55 -13.04
N GLU A 10 7.24 -1.34 -14.08
CA GLU A 10 7.23 -2.80 -13.99
C GLU A 10 8.23 -3.33 -12.95
N LYS A 11 9.43 -2.73 -12.89
CA LYS A 11 10.43 -3.07 -11.86
C LYS A 11 9.95 -2.71 -10.46
N ALA A 12 9.31 -1.55 -10.29
CA ALA A 12 8.76 -1.14 -9.00
C ALA A 12 7.66 -2.12 -8.52
N ASP A 13 6.78 -2.54 -9.42
CA ASP A 13 5.71 -3.51 -9.12
C ASP A 13 6.27 -4.88 -8.68
N LEU A 14 7.31 -5.37 -9.36
CA LEU A 14 8.00 -6.61 -8.97
C LEU A 14 8.60 -6.51 -7.56
N VAL A 15 9.30 -5.41 -7.26
CA VAL A 15 9.90 -5.20 -5.94
C VAL A 15 8.83 -5.12 -4.84
N LEU A 16 7.71 -4.44 -5.10
CA LEU A 16 6.59 -4.35 -4.16
C LEU A 16 5.92 -5.72 -3.94
N SER A 17 5.77 -6.51 -5.00
CA SER A 17 5.23 -7.87 -4.92
C SER A 17 6.13 -8.78 -4.06
N ASP A 18 7.44 -8.72 -4.27
CA ASP A 18 8.41 -9.50 -3.46
C ASP A 18 8.41 -9.07 -1.99
N ALA A 19 8.29 -7.77 -1.71
CA ALA A 19 8.18 -7.26 -0.34
C ALA A 19 6.90 -7.76 0.35
N LEU A 20 5.77 -7.78 -0.37
CA LEU A 20 4.51 -8.32 0.13
C LEU A 20 4.61 -9.80 0.49
N VAL A 21 5.23 -10.61 -0.36
CA VAL A 21 5.47 -12.04 -0.09
C VAL A 21 6.33 -12.20 1.17
N GLN A 22 7.41 -11.41 1.28
CA GLN A 22 8.28 -11.47 2.46
C GLN A 22 7.57 -11.08 3.76
N PHE A 23 6.66 -10.11 3.73
CA PHE A 23 5.83 -9.78 4.90
C PHE A 23 4.95 -10.95 5.32
N GLN A 24 4.33 -11.64 4.35
CA GLN A 24 3.47 -12.79 4.61
C GLN A 24 4.28 -13.98 5.16
N ASP A 25 5.43 -14.28 4.55
CA ASP A 25 6.31 -15.38 4.98
C ASP A 25 6.86 -15.20 6.38
N GLN A 26 7.11 -13.94 6.79
CA GLN A 26 7.55 -13.60 8.14
C GLN A 26 6.41 -13.51 9.16
N GLY A 27 5.16 -13.77 8.74
CA GLY A 27 3.98 -13.68 9.60
C GLY A 27 3.67 -12.25 10.07
N VAL A 28 4.09 -11.24 9.32
CA VAL A 28 3.78 -9.84 9.63
C VAL A 28 2.29 -9.62 9.46
N SER A 29 1.65 -9.02 10.46
CA SER A 29 0.23 -8.71 10.41
C SER A 29 -0.11 -7.88 9.19
N GLN A 30 -1.20 -8.23 8.51
CA GLN A 30 -1.74 -7.49 7.36
C GLN A 30 -2.01 -6.02 7.67
N TYR A 31 -2.39 -5.72 8.91
CA TYR A 31 -2.52 -4.34 9.37
C TYR A 31 -1.17 -3.61 9.33
N VAL A 32 -0.09 -4.25 9.80
CA VAL A 32 1.24 -3.64 9.92
C VAL A 32 1.86 -3.40 8.55
N TYR A 33 1.89 -4.41 7.66
CA TYR A 33 2.48 -4.18 6.33
C TYR A 33 1.61 -3.25 5.47
N GLY A 34 0.28 -3.24 5.67
CA GLY A 34 -0.61 -2.28 5.02
C GLY A 34 -0.28 -0.83 5.42
N MET A 35 0.02 -0.59 6.70
CA MET A 35 0.48 0.72 7.18
C MET A 35 1.85 1.10 6.62
N ALA A 36 2.79 0.16 6.57
CA ALA A 36 4.12 0.42 6.01
C ALA A 36 4.06 0.82 4.52
N LEU A 37 3.18 0.19 3.73
CA LEU A 37 2.96 0.56 2.33
C LEU A 37 2.33 1.95 2.20
N LEU A 38 1.40 2.30 3.08
CA LEU A 38 0.81 3.65 3.12
C LEU A 38 1.88 4.71 3.44
N GLU A 39 2.75 4.44 4.42
CA GLU A 39 3.86 5.33 4.76
C GLU A 39 4.81 5.56 3.58
N ILE A 40 5.15 4.49 2.86
CA ILE A 40 5.97 4.58 1.63
C ILE A 40 5.27 5.45 0.58
N GLY A 41 3.96 5.24 0.36
CA GLY A 41 3.16 6.03 -0.56
C GLY A 41 3.14 7.52 -0.21
N ILE A 42 2.91 7.85 1.07
CA ILE A 42 2.94 9.25 1.55
C ILE A 42 4.33 9.85 1.37
N ALA A 43 5.39 9.14 1.74
CA ALA A 43 6.76 9.60 1.55
C ALA A 43 7.10 9.89 0.08
N ALA A 44 6.56 9.09 -0.85
CA ALA A 44 6.72 9.33 -2.28
C ALA A 44 6.02 10.62 -2.72
N LEU A 45 4.80 10.88 -2.27
CA LEU A 45 4.07 12.13 -2.59
C LEU A 45 4.79 13.36 -2.04
N VAL A 46 5.29 13.30 -0.80
CA VAL A 46 6.10 14.38 -0.21
C VAL A 46 7.36 14.63 -1.04
N LYS A 47 8.02 13.57 -1.50
CA LYS A 47 9.23 13.68 -2.34
C LYS A 47 8.95 14.27 -3.72
N LEU A 48 7.73 14.09 -4.24
CA LEU A 48 7.27 14.71 -5.48
C LEU A 48 6.79 16.16 -5.29
N GLU A 49 6.92 16.71 -4.08
CA GLU A 49 6.47 18.07 -3.73
C GLU A 49 4.98 18.29 -3.98
N GLU A 50 4.17 17.23 -3.84
CA GLU A 50 2.72 17.34 -3.89
C GLU A 50 2.22 18.19 -2.71
N PRO A 51 1.17 19.01 -2.88
CA PRO A 51 0.64 19.85 -1.81
C PRO A 51 0.14 19.04 -0.61
N ASP A 52 0.42 19.52 0.60
CA ASP A 52 0.00 18.89 1.85
C ASP A 52 -1.51 18.56 1.87
N GLU A 53 -2.35 19.46 1.36
CA GLU A 53 -3.79 19.25 1.30
C GLU A 53 -4.17 18.02 0.45
N GLN A 54 -3.47 17.81 -0.67
CA GLN A 54 -3.70 16.70 -1.58
C GLN A 54 -3.22 15.38 -0.98
N ILE A 55 -2.08 15.38 -0.29
CA ILE A 55 -1.57 14.21 0.43
C ILE A 55 -2.56 13.80 1.53
N ILE A 56 -3.08 14.77 2.28
CA ILE A 56 -4.08 14.54 3.33
C ILE A 56 -5.38 13.98 2.75
N GLU A 57 -5.84 14.50 1.61
CA GLU A 57 -7.04 14.01 0.93
C GLU A 57 -6.89 12.55 0.49
N ILE A 58 -5.79 12.22 -0.19
CA ILE A 58 -5.48 10.85 -0.62
C ILE A 58 -5.42 9.89 0.58
N ALA A 59 -4.75 10.28 1.66
CA ALA A 59 -4.68 9.47 2.87
C ALA A 59 -6.07 9.25 3.50
N ARG A 60 -6.92 10.28 3.52
CA ARG A 60 -8.31 10.17 4.02
C ARG A 60 -9.15 9.23 3.17
N GLU A 61 -9.08 9.34 1.84
CA GLU A 61 -9.80 8.43 0.94
C GLU A 61 -9.34 6.99 1.11
N PHE A 62 -8.03 6.76 1.23
CA PHE A 62 -7.48 5.44 1.47
C PHE A 62 -7.98 4.85 2.79
N ILE A 63 -7.93 5.63 3.88
CA ILE A 63 -8.45 5.21 5.20
C ILE A 63 -9.95 4.91 5.13
N ALA A 64 -10.73 5.73 4.42
CA ALA A 64 -12.17 5.51 4.26
C ALA A 64 -12.46 4.19 3.50
N LYS A 65 -11.74 3.93 2.41
CA LYS A 65 -11.81 2.67 1.65
C LYS A 65 -11.41 1.50 2.54
N ALA A 66 -10.29 1.59 3.26
CA ALA A 66 -9.79 0.53 4.13
C ALA A 66 -10.76 0.20 5.28
N LYS A 67 -11.40 1.21 5.88
CA LYS A 67 -12.44 1.00 6.90
C LYS A 67 -13.67 0.28 6.33
N GLY A 68 -14.11 0.66 5.13
CA GLY A 68 -15.19 -0.07 4.43
C GLY A 68 -14.82 -1.52 4.07
N PHE A 69 -13.53 -1.79 3.85
CA PHE A 69 -13.03 -3.16 3.68
C PHE A 69 -12.93 -3.92 5.01
N GLN A 70 -12.58 -3.33 6.15
CA GLN A 70 -12.54 -4.06 7.42
C GLN A 70 -13.89 -4.71 7.79
N ASP A 71 -15.01 -4.14 7.37
CA ASP A 71 -16.35 -4.71 7.59
C ASP A 71 -16.62 -5.98 6.75
N THR A 72 -15.84 -6.24 5.69
CA THR A 72 -16.09 -7.33 4.71
C THR A 72 -14.86 -8.16 4.33
N ALA A 73 -13.65 -7.77 4.72
CA ALA A 73 -12.39 -8.33 4.21
C ALA A 73 -11.81 -9.47 5.05
N PHE A 74 -12.37 -9.77 6.22
CA PHE A 74 -11.89 -10.88 7.05
C PHE A 74 -12.86 -12.07 6.94
N PRO A 75 -12.50 -13.17 6.26
CA PRO A 75 -13.12 -14.44 6.60
C PRO A 75 -12.80 -14.74 8.06
N VAL A 76 -13.84 -14.98 8.86
CA VAL A 76 -13.72 -15.48 10.24
C VAL A 76 -12.69 -16.62 10.24
N PRO A 77 -11.72 -16.66 11.18
CA PRO A 77 -10.80 -17.77 11.28
C PRO A 77 -11.60 -19.07 11.25
N ARG A 78 -11.32 -19.97 10.30
CA ARG A 78 -11.94 -21.31 10.33
C ARG A 78 -11.48 -21.93 11.64
N GLU A 79 -12.43 -22.17 12.54
CA GLU A 79 -12.21 -22.90 13.78
C GLU A 79 -11.46 -24.20 13.43
N GLN A 80 -10.26 -24.36 14.00
CA GLN A 80 -9.53 -25.62 13.99
C GLN A 80 -10.01 -26.49 15.14
#